data_AF-A0AAU7TAB6-F1
#
_entry.id   AF-A0AAU7TAB6-F1
#
_cell.length_a   1.000
_cell.length_b   1.000
_cell.length_c   1.000
_cell.angle_alpha   90.00
_cell.angle_beta   90.00
_cell.angle_gamma   90.00
#
_symmetry.space_group_name_H-M   'P 1'
#
loop_
_entity.id
_entity.type
_entity.pdbx_description
1 polymer ?
#
loop_
_entity_poly.entity_id
_entity_poly.type
_entity_poly.pdbx_seq_one_letter_code
_entity_poly.pdbx_strand_id
1 'polypeptide(L)'
;MRDISGDFEIHLTTTRSGVIVDRTGGELRMATWTSDDVAAFAASHGLKFSDIVLDRGQSPEQPMVTVRASGTLQEIERVSREWSDRMRAEHFSVVRIKVEAAPWNDGVPEQDADAVESRYFEHHIKLLLPDTTAGTLVPLTRLLEPHQARLSRNARRQRDDGRHERFATQRCHRAGKNTAKARLDRLLVALRDYEILEIEEEYVVLDSLLSLDSGWLEEVRPHTNPYEDSARRAPAGQPDYPATYLPLPRTEPSVQQRAAFDPALKQYPHAYRAGQPTFDDPELATRWRSTRQAAIDHLLRLIAGSDWAGKLVLRGSVALRTWFGEQAREPGDLDFVVQPADIGFDSPEGLRLLDDLIAAVAADPGPGLQPANVARDEIWTYERVPGRRLVFPYEHEGLTGSVQLDFVYNEELPMQPERLPIGDTWLLTAGPELSLAWKLLWLQSDSYPQGKDLYDAVLLAESTNISPTLIRTVLTAEPGSQAFGPTTVLGWDVDWQNFLDEYPTIEGNAESWKQRLALALERSYAAG
;
A
#
# COMPACT_ATOMS: atom_id res chain seq x y z
N MET A 1 -0.75 42.92 -8.02
CA MET A 1 0.27 41.87 -8.16
C MET A 1 1.35 42.44 -9.06
N ARG A 2 2.64 42.36 -8.71
CA ARG A 2 3.71 42.86 -9.60
C ARG A 2 3.83 41.92 -10.80
N ASP A 3 4.02 42.49 -11.98
CA ASP A 3 4.37 41.70 -13.18
C ASP A 3 5.75 41.07 -12.97
N ILE A 4 5.88 39.80 -13.36
CA ILE A 4 7.15 39.05 -13.25
C ILE A 4 7.77 38.96 -14.64
N SER A 5 9.07 39.25 -14.72
CA SER A 5 9.84 39.19 -15.96
C SER A 5 11.28 38.77 -15.71
N GLY A 6 11.87 38.08 -16.70
CA GLY A 6 13.23 37.54 -16.63
C GLY A 6 13.29 36.16 -17.25
N ASP A 7 13.99 35.23 -16.60
CA ASP A 7 14.23 33.86 -17.08
C ASP A 7 13.28 32.85 -16.44
N PHE A 8 12.79 31.90 -17.23
CA PHE A 8 11.82 30.89 -16.80
C PHE A 8 12.16 29.49 -17.33
N GLU A 9 11.85 28.48 -16.52
CA GLU A 9 11.68 27.09 -16.97
C GLU A 9 10.17 26.75 -17.03
N ILE A 10 9.75 26.09 -18.10
CA ILE A 10 8.38 25.61 -18.30
C ILE A 10 8.43 24.08 -18.34
N HIS A 11 7.77 23.42 -17.40
CA HIS A 11 7.68 21.97 -17.33
C HIS A 11 6.29 21.51 -17.78
N LEU A 12 6.27 20.67 -18.81
CA LEU A 12 5.08 20.05 -19.38
C LEU A 12 5.06 18.58 -18.95
N THR A 13 4.23 18.24 -17.96
CA THR A 13 4.08 16.87 -17.44
C THR A 13 3.06 16.11 -18.26
N THR A 14 3.36 14.85 -18.60
CA THR A 14 2.44 13.95 -19.33
C THR A 14 1.91 12.83 -18.44
N THR A 15 0.84 12.16 -18.86
CA THR A 15 0.54 10.82 -18.32
C THR A 15 1.63 9.83 -18.74
N ARG A 16 1.86 8.80 -17.91
CA ARG A 16 2.81 7.70 -18.19
C ARG A 16 2.54 6.98 -19.51
N SER A 17 1.26 6.79 -19.80
CA SER A 17 0.76 6.24 -21.05
C SER A 17 -0.62 6.80 -21.34
N GLY A 18 -1.08 6.65 -22.57
CA GLY A 18 -2.43 7.02 -22.97
C GLY A 18 -2.84 6.24 -24.20
N VAL A 19 -4.11 6.33 -24.58
CA VAL A 19 -4.64 5.66 -25.77
C VAL A 19 -4.86 6.72 -26.84
N ILE A 20 -4.10 6.62 -27.94
CA ILE A 20 -4.45 7.33 -29.18
C ILE A 20 -5.68 6.62 -29.75
N VAL A 21 -6.76 7.35 -30.02
CA VAL A 21 -7.89 6.85 -30.81
C VAL A 21 -7.81 7.52 -32.18
N ASP A 22 -7.18 6.84 -33.13
CA ASP A 22 -7.21 7.27 -34.53
C ASP A 22 -8.49 6.75 -35.19
N ARG A 23 -9.22 7.63 -35.89
CA ARG A 23 -10.43 7.30 -36.68
C ARG A 23 -10.19 7.50 -38.18
N THR A 24 -8.96 7.31 -38.66
CA THR A 24 -8.71 7.21 -40.09
C THR A 24 -8.94 5.77 -40.59
N GLY A 25 -9.90 5.58 -41.49
CA GLY A 25 -10.12 4.30 -42.19
C GLY A 25 -11.10 3.29 -41.56
N GLY A 26 -11.73 3.61 -40.41
CA GLY A 26 -12.76 2.75 -39.80
C GLY A 26 -12.25 1.66 -38.83
N GLU A 27 -10.94 1.58 -38.58
CA GLU A 27 -10.34 0.72 -37.55
C GLU A 27 -9.92 1.54 -36.33
N LEU A 28 -10.30 1.09 -35.13
CA LEU A 28 -9.77 1.61 -33.86
C LEU A 28 -8.32 1.15 -33.72
N ARG A 29 -7.35 2.06 -33.90
CA ARG A 29 -5.96 1.81 -33.51
C ARG A 29 -5.71 2.41 -32.14
N MET A 30 -5.45 1.54 -31.16
CA MET A 30 -4.95 1.93 -29.84
C MET A 30 -3.43 2.00 -29.93
N ALA A 31 -2.86 3.19 -29.91
CA ALA A 31 -1.42 3.35 -29.68
C ALA A 31 -1.18 3.84 -28.26
N THR A 32 -0.23 3.22 -27.57
CA THR A 32 0.24 3.61 -26.25
C THR A 32 1.61 4.25 -26.36
N TRP A 33 1.79 5.44 -25.82
CA TRP A 33 3.12 6.02 -25.61
C TRP A 33 3.66 5.66 -24.22
N THR A 34 4.96 5.78 -24.07
CA THR A 34 5.74 5.54 -22.86
C THR A 34 6.58 6.78 -22.51
N SER A 35 7.20 6.79 -21.33
CA SER A 35 8.17 7.83 -20.95
C SER A 35 9.34 7.93 -21.93
N ASP A 36 9.74 6.83 -22.58
CA ASP A 36 10.80 6.81 -23.59
C ASP A 36 10.41 7.56 -24.87
N ASP A 37 9.13 7.50 -25.26
CA ASP A 37 8.62 8.25 -26.41
C ASP A 37 8.62 9.77 -26.13
N VAL A 38 8.29 10.17 -24.90
CA VAL A 38 8.39 11.57 -24.45
C VAL A 38 9.84 12.03 -24.42
N ALA A 39 10.77 11.17 -23.96
CA ALA A 39 12.20 11.45 -24.00
C ALA A 39 12.71 11.62 -25.44
N ALA A 40 12.25 10.78 -26.38
CA ALA A 40 12.59 10.89 -27.80
C ALA A 40 12.06 12.18 -28.42
N PHE A 41 10.82 12.59 -28.07
CA PHE A 41 10.26 13.88 -28.49
C PHE A 41 11.09 15.06 -27.96
N ALA A 42 11.49 15.03 -26.68
CA ALA A 42 12.31 16.08 -26.10
C ALA A 42 13.67 16.16 -26.82
N ALA A 43 14.32 15.02 -27.06
CA ALA A 43 15.59 14.96 -27.76
C ALA A 43 15.52 15.50 -29.20
N SER A 44 14.47 15.16 -29.97
CA SER A 44 14.30 15.64 -31.34
C SER A 44 14.08 17.16 -31.44
N HIS A 45 13.61 17.77 -30.35
CA HIS A 45 13.41 19.22 -30.23
C HIS A 45 14.50 19.94 -29.43
N GLY A 46 15.55 19.23 -28.99
CA GLY A 46 16.64 19.81 -28.19
C GLY A 46 16.21 20.27 -26.79
N LEU A 47 15.18 19.65 -26.22
CA LEU A 47 14.62 19.98 -24.92
C LEU A 47 15.14 19.03 -23.83
N LYS A 48 15.14 19.51 -22.57
CA LYS A 48 15.50 18.69 -21.40
C LYS A 48 14.32 17.79 -21.05
N PHE A 49 14.59 16.49 -20.91
CA PHE A 49 13.63 15.52 -20.39
C PHE A 49 13.97 15.16 -18.94
N SER A 50 12.92 14.94 -18.14
CA SER A 50 13.03 14.53 -16.75
C SER A 50 11.92 13.56 -16.41
N ASP A 51 12.27 12.39 -15.90
CA ASP A 51 11.29 11.46 -15.33
C ASP A 51 11.54 11.38 -13.82
N ILE A 52 10.71 12.09 -13.05
CA ILE A 52 10.83 12.12 -11.60
C ILE A 52 9.78 11.20 -11.00
N VAL A 53 10.21 10.32 -10.11
CA VAL A 53 9.31 9.48 -9.32
C VAL A 53 9.32 10.00 -7.89
N LEU A 54 8.18 10.50 -7.41
CA LEU A 54 7.98 10.92 -6.03
C LEU A 54 8.07 9.70 -5.09
N ASP A 55 8.51 9.90 -3.84
CA ASP A 55 8.56 8.83 -2.84
C ASP A 55 7.18 8.27 -2.51
N ARG A 56 6.12 9.07 -2.63
CA ARG A 56 4.71 8.70 -2.43
C ARG A 56 3.77 9.67 -3.15
N GLY A 57 2.46 9.40 -3.06
CA GLY A 57 1.40 10.21 -3.65
C GLY A 57 0.62 9.46 -4.72
N GLN A 58 -0.53 10.01 -5.11
CA GLN A 58 -1.46 9.35 -6.04
C GLN A 58 -0.95 9.26 -7.48
N SER A 59 -0.05 10.16 -7.89
CA SER A 59 0.57 10.17 -9.22
C SER A 59 2.07 10.38 -9.08
N PRO A 60 2.81 9.35 -8.62
CA PRO A 60 4.19 9.50 -8.21
C PRO A 60 5.15 9.65 -9.41
N GLU A 61 4.87 9.01 -10.55
CA GLU A 61 5.69 9.09 -11.75
C GLU A 61 5.25 10.27 -12.62
N GLN A 62 6.17 11.21 -12.87
CA GLN A 62 5.90 12.46 -13.58
C GLN A 62 6.95 12.70 -14.67
N PRO A 63 6.74 12.16 -15.88
CA PRO A 63 7.56 12.46 -17.06
C PRO A 63 7.30 13.89 -17.51
N MET A 64 8.37 14.66 -17.73
CA MET A 64 8.32 16.08 -17.99
C MET A 64 9.29 16.50 -19.08
N VAL A 65 8.80 17.36 -19.98
CA VAL A 65 9.63 18.10 -20.93
C VAL A 65 9.81 19.52 -20.41
N THR A 66 11.05 20.00 -20.41
CA THR A 66 11.43 21.33 -19.92
C THR A 66 11.81 22.25 -21.08
N VAL A 67 11.15 23.40 -21.15
CA VAL A 67 11.41 24.47 -22.11
C VAL A 67 11.93 25.69 -21.36
N ARG A 68 13.07 26.23 -21.80
CA ARG A 68 13.62 27.49 -21.29
C ARG A 68 13.16 28.66 -22.13
N ALA A 69 12.74 29.74 -21.48
CA ALA A 69 12.32 30.97 -22.15
C ALA A 69 12.56 32.18 -21.25
N SER A 70 12.69 33.36 -21.86
CA SER A 70 12.84 34.63 -21.15
C SER A 70 11.85 35.65 -21.70
N GLY A 71 11.35 36.54 -20.84
CA GLY A 71 10.38 37.57 -21.22
C GLY A 71 9.47 37.97 -20.06
N THR A 72 8.29 38.50 -20.39
CA THR A 72 7.21 38.75 -19.43
C THR A 72 6.39 37.49 -19.17
N LEU A 73 5.77 37.38 -18.00
CA LEU A 73 4.91 36.22 -17.67
C LEU A 73 3.84 35.95 -18.73
N GLN A 74 3.25 36.99 -19.33
CA GLN A 74 2.25 36.84 -20.40
C GLN A 74 2.82 36.18 -21.66
N GLU A 75 4.07 36.51 -22.03
CA GLU A 75 4.76 35.88 -23.16
C GLU A 75 5.11 34.42 -22.85
N ILE A 76 5.54 34.13 -21.62
CA ILE A 76 5.87 32.78 -21.15
C ILE A 76 4.64 31.88 -21.14
N GLU A 77 3.48 32.40 -20.73
CA GLU A 77 2.22 31.67 -20.84
C GLU A 77 1.85 31.32 -22.30
N ARG A 78 2.14 32.21 -23.25
CA ARG A 78 1.96 31.92 -24.69
C ARG A 78 2.89 30.81 -25.14
N VAL A 79 4.18 30.88 -24.78
CA VAL A 79 5.16 29.83 -25.07
C VAL A 79 4.73 28.48 -24.48
N SER A 80 4.20 28.49 -23.26
CA SER A 80 3.70 27.29 -22.57
C SER A 80 2.56 26.62 -23.34
N ARG A 81 1.60 27.43 -23.85
CA ARG A 81 0.50 26.94 -24.69
C ARG A 81 0.99 26.37 -26.02
N GLU A 82 1.90 27.07 -26.70
CA GLU A 82 2.46 26.65 -27.98
C GLU A 82 3.16 25.27 -27.87
N TRP A 83 3.94 25.05 -26.83
CA TRP A 83 4.58 23.75 -26.62
C TRP A 83 3.61 22.67 -26.18
N SER A 84 2.63 22.99 -25.34
CA SER A 84 1.58 22.05 -24.99
C SER A 84 0.80 21.58 -26.23
N ASP A 85 0.50 22.48 -27.17
CA ASP A 85 -0.20 22.13 -28.41
C ASP A 85 0.67 21.30 -29.35
N ARG A 86 1.99 21.55 -29.42
CA ARG A 86 2.94 20.69 -30.16
C ARG A 86 2.99 19.28 -29.60
N MET A 87 3.09 19.12 -28.28
CA MET A 87 3.09 17.79 -27.65
C MET A 87 1.77 17.05 -27.91
N ARG A 88 0.63 17.75 -27.85
CA ARG A 88 -0.68 17.16 -28.19
C ARG A 88 -0.80 16.78 -29.66
N ALA A 89 -0.17 17.52 -30.57
CA ALA A 89 -0.14 17.19 -31.99
C ALA A 89 0.63 15.88 -32.26
N GLU A 90 1.64 15.59 -31.43
CA GLU A 90 2.35 14.30 -31.36
C GLU A 90 1.64 13.30 -30.42
N HIS A 91 0.38 13.57 -30.09
CA HIS A 91 -0.52 12.75 -29.28
C HIS A 91 -0.18 12.58 -27.80
N PHE A 92 0.82 13.28 -27.25
CA PHE A 92 1.09 13.24 -25.82
C PHE A 92 0.01 13.98 -25.02
N SER A 93 -0.53 13.34 -23.98
CA SER A 93 -1.48 13.96 -23.05
C SER A 93 -0.73 14.77 -21.99
N VAL A 94 -0.61 16.09 -22.20
CA VAL A 94 -0.09 17.03 -21.20
C VAL A 94 -1.13 17.28 -20.12
N VAL A 95 -0.84 16.89 -18.88
CA VAL A 95 -1.75 16.97 -17.72
C VAL A 95 -1.44 18.14 -16.79
N ARG A 96 -0.20 18.63 -16.78
CA ARG A 96 0.24 19.74 -15.93
C ARG A 96 1.23 20.61 -16.68
N ILE A 97 1.09 21.92 -16.49
CA ILE A 97 2.04 22.94 -16.91
C ILE A 97 2.50 23.65 -15.64
N LYS A 98 3.80 23.57 -15.33
CA LYS A 98 4.45 24.30 -14.25
C LYS A 98 5.40 25.33 -14.86
N VAL A 99 5.29 26.59 -14.45
CA VAL A 99 6.19 27.68 -14.88
C VAL A 99 6.95 28.17 -13.66
N GLU A 100 8.26 28.11 -13.75
CA GLU A 100 9.20 28.40 -12.68
C GLU A 100 10.05 29.59 -13.08
N ALA A 101 9.94 30.68 -12.32
CA ALA A 101 10.74 31.88 -12.51
C ALA A 101 12.06 31.74 -11.75
N ALA A 102 13.15 32.21 -12.35
CA ALA A 102 14.40 32.36 -11.63
C ALA A 102 14.22 33.28 -10.40
N PRO A 103 14.87 33.01 -9.26
CA PRO A 103 14.59 33.68 -7.99
C PRO A 103 15.12 35.12 -7.95
N TRP A 104 15.88 35.54 -8.96
CA TRP A 104 16.35 36.91 -9.17
C TRP A 104 15.50 37.70 -10.18
N ASN A 105 14.45 37.11 -10.74
CA ASN A 105 13.55 37.81 -11.66
C ASN A 105 12.87 39.01 -10.97
N ASP A 106 12.65 40.05 -11.76
CA ASP A 106 11.86 41.19 -11.31
C ASP A 106 10.45 40.73 -10.94
N GLY A 107 9.92 41.24 -9.83
CA GLY A 107 8.56 40.94 -9.36
C GLY A 107 8.43 39.71 -8.47
N VAL A 108 9.49 38.91 -8.28
CA VAL A 108 9.52 37.83 -7.27
C VAL A 108 9.42 38.44 -5.86
N PRO A 109 8.56 37.92 -4.95
CA PRO A 109 8.35 38.52 -3.64
C PRO A 109 9.54 38.29 -2.70
N GLU A 110 10.08 39.38 -2.15
CA GLU A 110 11.18 39.33 -1.18
C GLU A 110 10.70 39.00 0.25
N GLN A 111 9.51 39.47 0.64
CA GLN A 111 8.93 39.34 1.97
C GLN A 111 7.65 38.50 1.96
N ASP A 112 7.33 37.84 3.08
CA ASP A 112 6.13 36.99 3.21
C ASP A 112 4.82 37.75 2.97
N ALA A 113 4.78 39.04 3.32
CA ALA A 113 3.60 39.90 3.11
C ALA A 113 3.27 40.11 1.63
N ASP A 114 4.25 39.94 0.73
CA ASP A 114 4.08 40.05 -0.72
C ASP A 114 3.81 38.68 -1.37
N ALA A 115 3.77 37.59 -0.59
CA ALA A 115 3.55 36.25 -1.10
C ALA A 115 2.13 36.08 -1.64
N VAL A 116 2.01 35.28 -2.70
CA VAL A 116 0.76 34.97 -3.38
C VAL A 116 0.41 33.53 -3.05
N GLU A 117 -0.82 33.27 -2.62
CA GLU A 117 -1.24 31.94 -2.13
C GLU A 117 -1.05 30.82 -3.16
N SER A 118 -1.33 31.08 -4.44
CA SER A 118 -1.18 30.10 -5.53
C SER A 118 0.25 29.95 -6.06
N ARG A 119 1.23 30.63 -5.47
CA ARG A 119 2.64 30.63 -5.88
C ARG A 119 3.51 30.24 -4.70
N TYR A 120 4.67 29.67 -4.98
CA TYR A 120 5.55 29.16 -3.93
C TYR A 120 7.00 29.09 -4.41
N PHE A 121 7.92 29.08 -3.46
CA PHE A 121 9.31 28.73 -3.77
C PHE A 121 9.48 27.22 -3.74
N GLU A 122 10.25 26.69 -4.67
CA GLU A 122 10.67 25.29 -4.73
C GLU A 122 12.20 25.25 -4.74
N HIS A 123 12.78 24.34 -3.96
CA HIS A 123 14.22 24.09 -3.96
C HIS A 123 14.47 22.65 -4.38
N HIS A 124 15.39 22.44 -5.32
CA HIS A 124 15.86 21.12 -5.71
C HIS A 124 17.32 20.96 -5.32
N ILE A 125 17.59 20.05 -4.38
CA ILE A 125 18.94 19.74 -3.93
C ILE A 125 19.35 18.41 -4.52
N LYS A 126 20.35 18.41 -5.40
CA LYS A 126 20.90 17.20 -6.02
C LYS A 126 21.96 16.60 -5.10
N LEU A 127 21.64 15.45 -4.53
CA LEU A 127 22.50 14.69 -3.64
C LEU A 127 23.21 13.58 -4.41
N LEU A 128 24.50 13.37 -4.13
CA LEU A 128 25.22 12.17 -4.52
C LEU A 128 25.22 11.18 -3.36
N LEU A 129 24.59 10.02 -3.56
CA LEU A 129 24.43 8.99 -2.55
C LEU A 129 25.30 7.77 -2.87
N PRO A 130 25.85 7.09 -1.84
CA PRO A 130 26.80 5.99 -2.02
C PRO A 130 26.17 4.74 -2.64
N ASP A 131 24.92 4.45 -2.31
CA ASP A 131 24.20 3.24 -2.71
C ASP A 131 22.68 3.44 -2.56
N THR A 132 21.89 2.54 -3.14
CA THR A 132 20.43 2.58 -3.09
C THR A 132 19.84 1.76 -1.93
N THR A 133 20.60 1.46 -0.88
CA THR A 133 20.14 0.60 0.23
C THR A 133 19.08 1.31 1.08
N ALA A 134 18.20 0.55 1.73
CA ALA A 134 17.29 1.09 2.73
C ALA A 134 18.06 1.71 3.90
N GLY A 135 19.22 1.15 4.28
CA GLY A 135 20.13 1.71 5.27
C GLY A 135 20.58 3.15 4.96
N THR A 136 20.76 3.49 3.69
CA THR A 136 21.07 4.86 3.23
C THR A 136 19.80 5.72 3.07
N LEU A 137 18.77 5.18 2.41
CA LEU A 137 17.61 5.97 2.00
C LEU A 137 16.67 6.31 3.16
N VAL A 138 16.44 5.40 4.10
CA VAL A 138 15.48 5.61 5.20
C VAL A 138 15.92 6.72 6.16
N PRO A 139 17.17 6.75 6.67
CA PRO A 139 17.63 7.84 7.53
C PRO A 139 17.58 9.20 6.83
N LEU A 140 17.94 9.26 5.55
CA LEU A 140 17.88 10.48 4.76
C LEU A 140 16.43 10.98 4.62
N THR A 141 15.47 10.10 4.30
CA THR A 141 14.05 10.49 4.24
C THR A 141 13.57 11.08 5.56
N ARG A 142 13.88 10.43 6.71
CA ARG A 142 13.51 10.95 8.04
C ARG A 142 14.17 12.29 8.37
N LEU A 143 15.40 12.51 7.89
CA LEU A 143 16.11 13.78 8.06
C LEU A 143 15.45 14.92 7.26
N LEU A 144 14.89 14.62 6.09
CA LEU A 144 14.22 15.61 5.22
C LEU A 144 12.82 16.01 5.71
N GLU A 145 12.08 15.10 6.34
CA GLU A 145 10.66 15.30 6.72
C GLU A 145 10.39 16.57 7.55
N PRO A 146 11.15 16.89 8.63
CA PRO A 146 10.95 18.10 9.41
C PRO A 146 11.14 19.40 8.63
N HIS A 147 11.83 19.33 7.49
CA HIS A 147 12.11 20.47 6.62
C HIS A 147 11.09 20.64 5.50
N GLN A 148 9.99 19.87 5.51
CA GLN A 148 9.02 19.81 4.40
C GLN A 148 9.71 19.47 3.07
N ALA A 149 10.73 18.61 3.14
CA ALA A 149 11.47 18.12 2.01
C ALA A 149 11.25 16.63 1.83
N ARG A 150 11.30 16.16 0.58
CA ARG A 150 11.09 14.75 0.21
C ARG A 150 12.15 14.31 -0.79
N LEU A 151 12.62 13.07 -0.65
CA LEU A 151 13.61 12.47 -1.55
C LEU A 151 12.89 11.83 -2.75
N SER A 152 13.43 11.99 -3.97
CA SER A 152 12.92 11.26 -5.13
C SER A 152 13.13 9.75 -4.98
N ARG A 153 12.16 8.94 -5.42
CA ARG A 153 12.18 7.47 -5.37
C ARG A 153 13.14 6.86 -6.39
N ASN A 154 13.27 7.46 -7.56
CA ASN A 154 14.23 7.01 -8.57
C ASN A 154 15.56 7.77 -8.44
N ALA A 155 16.63 7.10 -8.87
CA ALA A 155 17.89 7.76 -9.16
C ALA A 155 17.76 8.50 -10.49
N ARG A 156 18.19 9.77 -10.54
CA ARG A 156 18.27 10.56 -11.78
C ARG A 156 19.38 10.08 -12.71
N ARG A 157 20.48 9.63 -12.10
CA ARG A 157 21.65 9.12 -12.79
C ARG A 157 22.33 8.09 -11.90
N GLN A 158 22.61 6.92 -12.45
CA GLN A 158 23.54 5.97 -11.85
C GLN A 158 24.93 6.21 -12.42
N ARG A 159 25.96 6.08 -11.59
CA ARG A 159 27.36 6.20 -11.98
C ARG A 159 28.00 4.81 -11.99
N ASP A 160 29.06 4.66 -12.77
CA ASP A 160 29.77 3.39 -12.94
C ASP A 160 30.43 2.88 -11.64
N ASP A 161 30.64 3.78 -10.66
CA ASP A 161 31.20 3.47 -9.34
C ASP A 161 30.15 3.02 -8.31
N GLY A 162 28.89 2.82 -8.72
CA GLY A 162 27.78 2.42 -7.86
C GLY A 162 27.09 3.58 -7.14
N ARG A 163 27.67 4.78 -7.15
CA ARG A 163 27.01 5.98 -6.61
C ARG A 163 25.89 6.44 -7.52
N HIS A 164 24.96 7.21 -6.97
CA HIS A 164 23.83 7.70 -7.75
C HIS A 164 23.32 9.05 -7.28
N GLU A 165 22.67 9.77 -8.20
CA GLU A 165 22.15 11.11 -7.98
C GLU A 165 20.66 11.07 -7.66
N ARG A 166 20.22 11.75 -6.60
CA ARG A 166 18.80 11.91 -6.24
C ARG A 166 18.49 13.35 -5.90
N PHE A 167 17.21 13.72 -6.05
CA PHE A 167 16.73 15.04 -5.64
C PHE A 167 16.08 14.97 -4.27
N ALA A 168 16.46 15.89 -3.39
CA ALA A 168 15.64 16.30 -2.27
C ALA A 168 14.92 17.60 -2.66
N THR A 169 13.59 17.57 -2.69
CA THR A 169 12.77 18.72 -3.10
C THR A 169 12.04 19.30 -1.89
N GLN A 170 12.12 20.63 -1.71
CA GLN A 170 11.45 21.37 -0.64
C GLN A 170 10.49 22.41 -1.25
N ARG A 171 9.26 22.51 -0.75
CA ARG A 171 8.33 23.60 -1.11
C ARG A 171 8.10 24.56 0.04
N CYS A 172 8.10 25.85 -0.29
CA CYS A 172 7.85 26.94 0.65
C CYS A 172 6.62 27.76 0.20
N HIS A 173 5.44 27.32 0.61
CA HIS A 173 4.20 28.08 0.42
C HIS A 173 4.13 29.29 1.35
N ARG A 174 3.41 30.33 0.91
CA ARG A 174 3.13 31.56 1.70
C ARG A 174 4.39 32.21 2.27
N ALA A 175 5.48 32.19 1.52
CA ALA A 175 6.78 32.71 1.91
C ALA A 175 7.32 33.65 0.83
N GLY A 176 8.02 34.71 1.25
CA GLY A 176 8.91 35.50 0.40
C GLY A 176 10.29 34.85 0.31
N LYS A 177 11.11 35.34 -0.62
CA LYS A 177 12.46 34.83 -0.90
C LYS A 177 13.34 34.73 0.35
N ASN A 178 13.29 35.72 1.24
CA ASN A 178 14.10 35.71 2.47
C ASN A 178 13.76 34.51 3.38
N THR A 179 12.46 34.24 3.56
CA THR A 179 11.98 33.12 4.38
C THR A 179 12.26 31.78 3.70
N ALA A 180 12.03 31.70 2.38
CA ALA A 180 12.36 30.50 1.59
C ALA A 180 13.85 30.16 1.71
N LYS A 181 14.73 31.16 1.53
CA LYS A 181 16.18 30.98 1.68
C LYS A 181 16.59 30.55 3.08
N ALA A 182 16.01 31.15 4.13
CA ALA A 182 16.27 30.72 5.51
C ALA A 182 15.79 29.28 5.79
N ARG A 183 14.75 28.80 5.11
CA ARG A 183 14.31 27.39 5.18
C ARG A 183 15.27 26.46 4.45
N LEU A 184 15.77 26.87 3.29
CA LEU A 184 16.82 26.16 2.55
C LEU A 184 18.10 26.05 3.37
N ASP A 185 18.60 27.16 3.93
CA ASP A 185 19.83 27.17 4.74
C ASP A 185 19.73 26.18 5.92
N ARG A 186 18.57 26.11 6.59
CA ARG A 186 18.34 25.11 7.65
C ARG A 186 18.38 23.67 7.13
N LEU A 187 17.84 23.42 5.95
CA LEU A 187 17.89 22.10 5.31
C LEU A 187 19.33 21.75 4.90
N LEU A 188 20.10 22.69 4.35
CA LEU A 188 21.51 22.48 4.00
C LEU A 188 22.37 22.17 5.24
N VAL A 189 22.09 22.81 6.38
CA VAL A 189 22.74 22.48 7.65
C VAL A 189 22.45 21.05 8.10
N ALA A 190 21.21 20.57 7.90
CA ALA A 190 20.85 19.18 8.19
C ALA A 190 21.54 18.20 7.24
N LEU A 191 21.74 18.59 5.97
CA LEU A 191 22.39 17.80 4.93
C LEU A 191 23.92 17.91 4.90
N ARG A 192 24.56 18.54 5.89
CA ARG A 192 26.02 18.81 5.90
C ARG A 192 26.91 17.57 5.72
N ASP A 193 26.39 16.39 6.08
CA ASP A 193 27.10 15.11 6.02
C ASP A 193 26.87 14.39 4.67
N TYR A 194 26.11 15.00 3.75
CA TYR A 194 25.83 14.48 2.41
C TYR A 194 26.52 15.33 1.33
N GLU A 195 27.00 14.68 0.26
CA GLU A 195 27.60 15.37 -0.88
C GLU A 195 26.50 16.01 -1.75
N ILE A 196 26.49 17.35 -1.78
CA ILE A 196 25.57 18.15 -2.61
C ILE A 196 26.29 18.52 -3.90
N LEU A 197 25.71 18.12 -5.03
CA LEU A 197 26.24 18.41 -6.36
C LEU A 197 25.73 19.73 -6.92
N GLU A 198 24.47 20.05 -6.65
CA GLU A 198 23.78 21.19 -7.23
C GLU A 198 22.58 21.59 -6.35
N ILE A 199 22.28 22.88 -6.33
CA ILE A 199 21.13 23.45 -5.66
C ILE A 199 20.45 24.39 -6.66
N GLU A 200 19.18 24.13 -6.95
CA GLU A 200 18.33 25.00 -7.76
C GLU A 200 17.30 25.64 -6.82
N GLU A 201 17.17 26.97 -6.88
CA GLU A 201 16.16 27.77 -6.17
C GLU A 201 15.22 28.35 -7.23
N GLU A 202 13.92 28.13 -7.12
CA GLU A 202 12.94 28.56 -8.13
C GLU A 202 11.67 29.13 -7.50
N TYR A 203 10.99 30.03 -8.22
CA TYR A 203 9.70 30.58 -7.80
C TYR A 203 8.61 30.15 -8.78
N VAL A 204 7.73 29.24 -8.34
CA VAL A 204 6.63 28.72 -9.15
C VAL A 204 5.55 29.77 -9.29
N VAL A 205 5.38 30.29 -10.51
CA VAL A 205 4.43 31.37 -10.82
C VAL A 205 3.12 30.87 -11.39
N LEU A 206 3.13 29.67 -11.97
CA LEU A 206 1.96 28.93 -12.47
C LEU A 206 2.16 27.44 -12.20
N ASP A 207 1.13 26.79 -11.66
CA ASP A 207 1.03 25.34 -11.55
C ASP A 207 -0.41 24.93 -11.88
N SER A 208 -0.62 24.42 -13.10
CA SER A 208 -1.99 24.21 -13.61
C SER A 208 -2.74 23.05 -12.95
N LEU A 209 -2.04 22.16 -12.23
CA LEU A 209 -2.63 20.99 -11.59
C LEU A 209 -1.84 20.57 -10.35
N LEU A 210 -1.82 21.43 -9.32
CA LEU A 210 -1.14 21.14 -8.06
C LEU A 210 -1.63 19.84 -7.39
N SER A 211 -2.90 19.48 -7.59
CA SER A 211 -3.49 18.24 -7.07
C SER A 211 -2.86 16.96 -7.63
N LEU A 212 -2.04 17.03 -8.69
CA LEU A 212 -1.26 15.90 -9.16
C LEU A 212 -0.30 15.37 -8.08
N ASP A 213 0.13 16.24 -7.16
CA ASP A 213 1.02 15.91 -6.03
C ASP A 213 0.25 15.51 -4.76
N SER A 214 -1.05 15.20 -4.86
CA SER A 214 -1.89 14.82 -3.71
C SER A 214 -1.30 13.61 -2.97
N GLY A 215 -1.12 13.76 -1.66
CA GLY A 215 -0.51 12.75 -0.79
C GLY A 215 1.02 12.74 -0.78
N TRP A 216 1.70 13.62 -1.51
CA TRP A 216 3.16 13.71 -1.51
C TRP A 216 3.73 14.46 -0.30
N LEU A 217 3.61 15.80 -0.28
CA LEU A 217 4.10 16.63 0.83
C LEU A 217 3.10 16.72 1.99
N GLU A 218 1.82 16.62 1.69
CA GLU A 218 0.73 16.69 2.67
C GLU A 218 0.57 15.36 3.40
N GLU A 219 0.08 15.41 4.64
CA GLU A 219 -0.46 14.22 5.30
C GLU A 219 -1.74 13.81 4.56
N VAL A 220 -1.80 12.54 4.13
CA VAL A 220 -3.00 11.97 3.54
C VAL A 220 -4.11 12.03 4.60
N ARG A 221 -5.08 12.93 4.40
CA ARG A 221 -6.28 12.94 5.24
C ARG A 221 -7.19 11.80 4.80
N PRO A 222 -7.79 11.05 5.73
CA PRO A 222 -8.77 10.03 5.38
C PRO A 222 -9.90 10.68 4.57
N HIS A 223 -10.11 10.23 3.35
CA HIS A 223 -11.26 10.67 2.57
C HIS A 223 -12.48 9.91 3.09
N THR A 224 -13.40 10.60 3.78
CA THR A 224 -14.67 10.00 4.17
C THR A 224 -15.59 9.97 2.96
N ASN A 225 -15.83 8.78 2.41
CA ASN A 225 -16.84 8.55 1.39
C ASN A 225 -18.17 8.14 2.06
N PRO A 226 -19.22 8.98 2.07
CA PRO A 226 -20.48 8.65 2.73
C PRO A 226 -21.15 7.37 2.21
N TYR A 227 -20.93 7.02 0.94
CA TYR A 227 -21.43 5.77 0.37
C TYR A 227 -20.70 4.57 0.97
N GLU A 228 -19.37 4.65 1.07
CA GLU A 228 -18.56 3.61 1.69
C GLU A 228 -18.90 3.44 3.17
N ASP A 229 -19.12 4.55 3.90
CA ASP A 229 -19.54 4.50 5.30
C ASP A 229 -20.88 3.80 5.49
N SER A 230 -21.82 4.00 4.57
CA SER A 230 -23.10 3.30 4.58
C SER A 230 -22.93 1.80 4.27
N ALA A 231 -22.10 1.46 3.28
CA ALA A 231 -21.84 0.08 2.90
C ALA A 231 -21.16 -0.70 4.05
N ARG A 232 -20.13 -0.11 4.67
CA ARG A 232 -19.44 -0.65 5.85
C ARG A 232 -20.34 -0.80 7.09
N ARG A 233 -21.59 -0.34 7.01
CA ARG A 233 -22.60 -0.36 8.06
C ARG A 233 -23.83 -1.17 7.66
N ALA A 234 -23.81 -1.92 6.57
CA ALA A 234 -24.91 -2.78 6.18
C ALA A 234 -25.18 -3.88 7.24
N PRO A 235 -26.45 -4.22 7.54
CA PRO A 235 -26.76 -5.42 8.33
C PRO A 235 -26.52 -6.69 7.51
N ALA A 236 -26.54 -7.86 8.17
CA ALA A 236 -26.46 -9.16 7.50
C ALA A 236 -27.63 -9.35 6.51
N GLY A 237 -27.40 -10.15 5.44
CA GLY A 237 -28.44 -10.52 4.46
C GLY A 237 -28.82 -9.44 3.45
N GLN A 238 -28.05 -8.35 3.35
CA GLN A 238 -28.24 -7.36 2.30
C GLN A 238 -27.84 -7.90 0.92
N PRO A 239 -28.52 -7.47 -0.18
CA PRO A 239 -28.12 -7.82 -1.54
C PRO A 239 -26.67 -7.43 -1.82
N ASP A 240 -26.01 -8.19 -2.69
CA ASP A 240 -24.63 -7.96 -3.16
C ASP A 240 -23.52 -8.12 -2.11
N TYR A 241 -23.87 -8.46 -0.86
CA TYR A 241 -22.93 -8.93 0.18
C TYR A 241 -22.80 -10.48 0.14
N PRO A 242 -21.64 -11.02 0.55
CA PRO A 242 -21.46 -12.45 0.71
C PRO A 242 -22.34 -13.02 1.83
N ALA A 243 -22.71 -14.30 1.74
CA ALA A 243 -23.52 -14.98 2.75
C ALA A 243 -22.78 -15.05 4.11
N THR A 244 -21.46 -15.06 4.07
CA THR A 244 -20.54 -15.05 5.22
C THR A 244 -20.38 -13.67 5.86
N TYR A 245 -20.99 -12.61 5.31
CA TYR A 245 -21.09 -11.31 5.97
C TYR A 245 -22.12 -11.35 7.12
N LEU A 246 -21.62 -11.71 8.31
CA LEU A 246 -22.40 -11.86 9.54
C LEU A 246 -21.95 -10.86 10.62
N PRO A 247 -22.21 -9.55 10.46
CA PRO A 247 -21.94 -8.57 11.50
C PRO A 247 -22.85 -8.78 12.72
N LEU A 248 -22.39 -8.34 13.89
CA LEU A 248 -23.14 -8.31 15.13
C LEU A 248 -24.43 -7.51 14.96
N PRO A 249 -25.56 -7.99 15.53
CA PRO A 249 -26.80 -7.25 15.53
C PRO A 249 -26.63 -5.88 16.19
N ARG A 250 -27.25 -4.85 15.61
CA ARG A 250 -27.25 -3.49 16.15
C ARG A 250 -28.21 -3.28 17.32
N THR A 251 -28.52 -4.34 18.05
CA THR A 251 -29.51 -4.31 19.12
C THR A 251 -28.98 -3.57 20.36
N GLU A 252 -27.66 -3.46 20.52
CA GLU A 252 -27.01 -2.75 21.62
C GLU A 252 -26.23 -1.52 21.09
N PRO A 253 -26.57 -0.28 21.51
CA PRO A 253 -25.87 0.93 21.06
C PRO A 253 -24.38 0.97 21.41
N SER A 254 -23.97 0.22 22.43
CA SER A 254 -22.60 0.16 22.96
C SER A 254 -21.65 -0.73 22.17
N VAL A 255 -22.11 -1.35 21.08
CA VAL A 255 -21.30 -2.21 20.20
C VAL A 255 -21.32 -1.64 18.79
N GLN A 256 -20.14 -1.39 18.25
CA GLN A 256 -19.98 -0.96 16.86
C GLN A 256 -19.12 -1.98 16.13
N GLN A 257 -19.58 -2.40 14.96
CA GLN A 257 -18.79 -3.24 14.07
C GLN A 257 -18.93 -2.71 12.66
N ARG A 258 -17.80 -2.36 12.06
CA ARG A 258 -17.72 -1.96 10.66
C ARG A 258 -17.39 -3.18 9.82
N ALA A 259 -17.89 -3.22 8.59
CA ALA A 259 -17.45 -4.17 7.61
C ALA A 259 -15.99 -3.88 7.24
N ALA A 260 -15.17 -4.93 7.12
CA ALA A 260 -13.79 -4.84 6.68
C ALA A 260 -13.70 -5.34 5.24
N PHE A 261 -13.10 -4.53 4.36
CA PHE A 261 -12.90 -4.93 2.97
C PHE A 261 -11.98 -6.15 2.91
N ASP A 262 -12.33 -7.13 2.08
CA ASP A 262 -11.61 -8.38 1.93
C ASP A 262 -11.39 -8.69 0.43
N PRO A 263 -10.15 -8.61 -0.07
CA PRO A 263 -9.84 -8.92 -1.47
C PRO A 263 -10.30 -10.31 -1.91
N ALA A 264 -10.37 -11.28 -0.99
CA ALA A 264 -10.77 -12.65 -1.32
C ALA A 264 -12.26 -12.79 -1.71
N LEU A 265 -13.04 -11.72 -1.52
CA LEU A 265 -14.47 -11.66 -1.83
C LEU A 265 -14.78 -10.76 -3.03
N LYS A 266 -13.79 -10.37 -3.85
CA LYS A 266 -13.95 -9.42 -4.97
C LYS A 266 -14.96 -9.80 -6.05
N GLN A 267 -15.37 -11.07 -6.11
CA GLN A 267 -16.50 -11.52 -6.91
C GLN A 267 -17.84 -10.90 -6.48
N TYR A 268 -17.92 -10.34 -5.27
CA TYR A 268 -19.07 -9.60 -4.77
C TYR A 268 -18.86 -8.08 -4.92
N PRO A 269 -19.89 -7.31 -5.36
CA PRO A 269 -19.81 -5.84 -5.37
C PRO A 269 -19.51 -5.25 -3.99
N HIS A 270 -20.02 -5.90 -2.93
CA HIS A 270 -19.74 -5.57 -1.54
C HIS A 270 -18.87 -6.65 -0.89
N ALA A 271 -17.63 -6.74 -1.37
CA ALA A 271 -16.57 -7.64 -0.90
C ALA A 271 -16.11 -7.34 0.54
N TYR A 272 -17.01 -7.56 1.50
CA TYR A 272 -16.81 -7.26 2.91
C TYR A 272 -17.00 -8.50 3.78
N ARG A 273 -16.18 -8.61 4.82
CA ARG A 273 -16.42 -9.47 5.99
C ARG A 273 -16.79 -8.62 7.19
N ALA A 274 -17.29 -9.24 8.25
CA ALA A 274 -17.45 -8.56 9.53
C ALA A 274 -16.06 -8.21 10.10
N GLY A 275 -15.82 -6.92 10.39
CA GLY A 275 -14.56 -6.46 11.00
C GLY A 275 -14.50 -6.70 12.50
N GLN A 276 -13.45 -6.25 13.18
CA GLN A 276 -13.38 -6.31 14.65
C GLN A 276 -14.43 -5.38 15.29
N PRO A 277 -15.23 -5.87 16.25
CA PRO A 277 -16.15 -5.01 16.98
C PRO A 277 -15.41 -4.18 18.04
N THR A 278 -15.86 -2.94 18.20
CA THR A 278 -15.51 -2.06 19.32
C THR A 278 -16.67 -2.01 20.31
N PHE A 279 -16.31 -1.90 21.59
CA PHE A 279 -17.24 -1.91 22.70
C PHE A 279 -16.98 -0.67 23.56
N ASP A 280 -18.04 0.07 23.88
CA ASP A 280 -17.95 1.20 24.81
C ASP A 280 -17.73 0.74 26.26
N ASP A 281 -18.19 -0.48 26.57
CA ASP A 281 -18.01 -1.14 27.88
C ASP A 281 -16.80 -2.10 27.85
N PRO A 282 -15.73 -1.82 28.61
CA PRO A 282 -14.54 -2.69 28.69
C PRO A 282 -14.80 -4.08 29.26
N GLU A 283 -15.77 -4.25 30.17
CA GLU A 283 -16.10 -5.55 30.75
C GLU A 283 -16.80 -6.45 29.72
N LEU A 284 -17.77 -5.88 28.99
CA LEU A 284 -18.41 -6.53 27.85
C LEU A 284 -17.38 -6.91 26.78
N ALA A 285 -16.46 -5.99 26.44
CA ALA A 285 -15.38 -6.25 25.49
C ALA A 285 -14.53 -7.46 25.90
N THR A 286 -14.16 -7.52 27.18
CA THR A 286 -13.34 -8.61 27.73
C THR A 286 -14.08 -9.93 27.66
N ARG A 287 -15.34 -9.98 28.12
CA ARG A 287 -16.17 -11.18 28.07
C ARG A 287 -16.37 -11.67 26.63
N TRP A 288 -16.67 -10.76 25.69
CA TRP A 288 -16.85 -11.11 24.28
C TRP A 288 -15.57 -11.71 23.66
N ARG A 289 -14.41 -11.07 23.90
CA ARG A 289 -13.12 -11.60 23.42
C ARG A 289 -12.82 -12.98 24.00
N SER A 290 -13.05 -13.18 25.30
CA SER A 290 -12.86 -14.49 25.95
C SER A 290 -13.78 -15.57 25.37
N THR A 291 -15.05 -15.27 25.11
CA THR A 291 -15.99 -16.20 24.48
C THR A 291 -15.57 -16.54 23.05
N ARG A 292 -15.16 -15.54 22.26
CA ARG A 292 -14.65 -15.76 20.89
C ARG A 292 -13.39 -16.62 20.90
N GLN A 293 -12.46 -16.37 21.82
CA GLN A 293 -11.25 -17.18 21.97
C GLN A 293 -11.60 -18.63 22.32
N ALA A 294 -12.53 -18.86 23.26
CA ALA A 294 -12.98 -20.21 23.60
C ALA A 294 -13.61 -20.95 22.41
N ALA A 295 -14.36 -20.23 21.55
CA ALA A 295 -14.93 -20.78 20.32
C ALA A 295 -13.84 -21.16 19.30
N ILE A 296 -12.84 -20.29 19.12
CA ILE A 296 -11.65 -20.56 18.30
C ILE A 296 -10.89 -21.79 18.81
N ASP A 297 -10.55 -21.82 20.10
CA ASP A 297 -9.82 -22.92 20.72
C ASP A 297 -10.57 -24.24 20.59
N HIS A 298 -11.90 -24.20 20.68
CA HIS A 298 -12.74 -25.38 20.48
C HIS A 298 -12.68 -25.89 19.03
N LEU A 299 -12.82 -25.02 18.03
CA LEU A 299 -12.70 -25.40 16.63
C LEU A 299 -11.31 -25.97 16.31
N LEU A 300 -10.24 -25.38 16.84
CA LEU A 300 -8.88 -25.88 16.68
C LEU A 300 -8.69 -27.26 17.31
N ARG A 301 -9.30 -27.53 18.47
CA ARG A 301 -9.30 -28.86 19.10
C ARG A 301 -10.06 -29.89 18.26
N LEU A 302 -11.22 -29.54 17.72
CA LEU A 302 -11.97 -30.44 16.82
C LEU A 302 -11.16 -30.79 15.57
N ILE A 303 -10.52 -29.80 14.95
CA ILE A 303 -9.65 -30.00 13.78
C ILE A 303 -8.46 -30.91 14.15
N ALA A 304 -7.76 -30.62 15.25
CA ALA A 304 -6.60 -31.40 15.68
C ALA A 304 -6.95 -32.85 16.06
N GLY A 305 -8.17 -33.10 16.54
CA GLY A 305 -8.68 -34.43 16.85
C GLY A 305 -9.27 -35.19 15.66
N SER A 306 -9.36 -34.55 14.48
CA SER A 306 -9.97 -35.13 13.28
C SER A 306 -8.95 -35.80 12.36
N ASP A 307 -9.46 -36.58 11.40
CA ASP A 307 -8.65 -37.16 10.31
C ASP A 307 -8.03 -36.08 9.38
N TRP A 308 -8.43 -34.82 9.52
CA TRP A 308 -7.92 -33.69 8.76
C TRP A 308 -6.68 -33.04 9.39
N ALA A 309 -6.32 -33.37 10.64
CA ALA A 309 -5.20 -32.74 11.35
C ALA A 309 -3.85 -32.81 10.61
N GLY A 310 -3.62 -33.90 9.86
CA GLY A 310 -2.42 -34.09 9.04
C GLY A 310 -2.48 -33.44 7.65
N LYS A 311 -3.62 -32.86 7.29
CA LYS A 311 -3.92 -32.32 5.94
C LYS A 311 -4.23 -30.82 5.97
N LEU A 312 -4.25 -30.21 7.13
CA LEU A 312 -4.55 -28.79 7.30
C LEU A 312 -3.35 -28.10 7.93
N VAL A 313 -2.76 -27.17 7.18
CA VAL A 313 -1.62 -26.37 7.62
C VAL A 313 -2.14 -24.99 7.98
N LEU A 314 -2.20 -24.69 9.27
CA LEU A 314 -2.61 -23.39 9.79
C LEU A 314 -1.59 -22.32 9.39
N ARG A 315 -2.07 -21.14 9.01
CA ARG A 315 -1.25 -19.97 8.74
C ARG A 315 -1.92 -18.71 9.30
N GLY A 316 -1.34 -17.56 9.00
CA GLY A 316 -1.98 -16.26 9.24
C GLY A 316 -2.00 -15.86 10.72
N SER A 317 -3.06 -15.17 11.11
CA SER A 317 -3.09 -14.34 12.32
C SER A 317 -2.96 -15.12 13.63
N VAL A 318 -3.46 -16.36 13.69
CA VAL A 318 -3.32 -17.22 14.88
C VAL A 318 -1.88 -17.67 15.11
N ALA A 319 -1.16 -18.07 14.05
CA ALA A 319 0.24 -18.45 14.17
C ALA A 319 1.10 -17.26 14.62
N LEU A 320 0.83 -16.06 14.06
CA LEU A 320 1.47 -14.81 14.45
C LEU A 320 1.25 -14.49 15.94
N ARG A 321 0.03 -14.68 16.45
CA ARG A 321 -0.28 -14.45 17.86
C ARG A 321 0.51 -15.36 18.79
N THR A 322 0.74 -16.61 18.40
CA THR A 322 1.59 -17.54 19.15
C THR A 322 3.06 -17.09 19.20
N TRP A 323 3.60 -16.53 18.11
CA TRP A 323 5.00 -16.09 18.07
C TRP A 323 5.23 -14.73 18.74
N PHE A 324 4.29 -13.79 18.63
CA PHE A 324 4.51 -12.39 19.01
C PHE A 324 3.64 -11.89 20.17
N GLY A 325 2.69 -12.71 20.66
CA GLY A 325 1.81 -12.33 21.76
C GLY A 325 1.05 -11.03 21.47
N GLU A 326 1.02 -10.12 22.44
CA GLU A 326 0.31 -8.83 22.34
C GLU A 326 0.82 -7.90 21.23
N GLN A 327 2.02 -8.14 20.69
CA GLN A 327 2.51 -7.38 19.54
C GLN A 327 1.79 -7.79 18.25
N ALA A 328 1.33 -9.03 18.12
CA ALA A 328 0.46 -9.39 17.01
C ALA A 328 -0.93 -8.78 17.22
N ARG A 329 -1.54 -8.32 16.12
CA ARG A 329 -2.95 -7.96 16.11
C ARG A 329 -3.82 -9.15 16.53
N GLU A 330 -4.98 -8.86 17.10
CA GLU A 330 -5.95 -9.91 17.45
C GLU A 330 -6.34 -10.74 16.21
N PRO A 331 -6.36 -12.09 16.30
CA PRO A 331 -6.73 -12.92 15.17
C PRO A 331 -8.14 -12.66 14.64
N GLY A 332 -8.27 -12.51 13.32
CA GLY A 332 -9.54 -12.26 12.64
C GLY A 332 -10.28 -13.54 12.22
N ASP A 333 -9.51 -14.58 11.95
CA ASP A 333 -9.88 -15.74 11.15
C ASP A 333 -8.93 -16.92 11.45
N LEU A 334 -9.35 -18.11 11.04
CA LEU A 334 -8.52 -19.32 10.99
C LEU A 334 -8.20 -19.65 9.54
N ASP A 335 -6.97 -19.37 9.10
CA ASP A 335 -6.52 -19.65 7.74
C ASP A 335 -5.82 -21.01 7.64
N PHE A 336 -6.28 -21.87 6.75
CA PHE A 336 -5.67 -23.17 6.47
C PHE A 336 -5.30 -23.31 5.00
N VAL A 337 -4.12 -23.89 4.75
CA VAL A 337 -3.76 -24.49 3.47
C VAL A 337 -4.08 -25.97 3.53
N VAL A 338 -4.87 -26.44 2.56
CA VAL A 338 -5.21 -27.86 2.42
C VAL A 338 -4.06 -28.59 1.74
N GLN A 339 -3.63 -29.70 2.33
CA GLN A 339 -2.52 -30.54 1.87
C GLN A 339 -2.90 -32.02 1.82
N PRO A 340 -2.32 -32.81 0.90
CA PRO A 340 -1.48 -32.37 -0.22
C PRO A 340 -2.23 -31.51 -1.25
N ALA A 341 -1.49 -30.74 -2.05
CA ALA A 341 -2.06 -29.77 -3.01
C ALA A 341 -2.93 -30.40 -4.12
N ASP A 342 -2.92 -31.73 -4.26
CA ASP A 342 -3.79 -32.48 -5.17
C ASP A 342 -5.20 -32.72 -4.60
N ILE A 343 -5.44 -32.46 -3.31
CA ILE A 343 -6.80 -32.30 -2.77
C ILE A 343 -7.38 -31.02 -3.39
N GLY A 344 -8.06 -31.21 -4.52
CA GLY A 344 -8.63 -30.11 -5.29
C GLY A 344 -9.88 -29.53 -4.65
N PHE A 345 -10.15 -28.27 -4.99
CA PHE A 345 -11.34 -27.52 -4.59
C PHE A 345 -12.65 -28.31 -4.80
N ASP A 346 -12.84 -28.90 -5.99
CA ASP A 346 -14.02 -29.71 -6.34
C ASP A 346 -13.82 -31.23 -6.17
N SER A 347 -12.73 -31.64 -5.51
CA SER A 347 -12.50 -33.07 -5.25
C SER A 347 -13.49 -33.61 -4.20
N PRO A 348 -13.82 -34.91 -4.23
CA PRO A 348 -14.62 -35.55 -3.18
C PRO A 348 -14.04 -35.36 -1.77
N GLU A 349 -12.71 -35.37 -1.63
CA GLU A 349 -11.99 -35.02 -0.41
C GLU A 349 -12.25 -33.56 0.01
N GLY A 350 -12.09 -32.61 -0.90
CA GLY A 350 -12.26 -31.18 -0.61
C GLY A 350 -13.68 -30.79 -0.20
N LEU A 351 -14.70 -31.48 -0.76
CA LEU A 351 -16.10 -31.33 -0.33
C LEU A 351 -16.34 -31.96 1.05
N ARG A 352 -15.84 -33.19 1.29
CA ARG A 352 -15.97 -33.87 2.58
C ARG A 352 -15.35 -33.10 3.73
N LEU A 353 -14.24 -32.39 3.52
CA LEU A 353 -13.60 -31.58 4.56
C LEU A 353 -14.58 -30.64 5.26
N LEU A 354 -15.40 -29.92 4.50
CA LEU A 354 -16.34 -28.96 5.09
C LEU A 354 -17.50 -29.68 5.78
N ASP A 355 -18.05 -30.71 5.16
CA ASP A 355 -19.16 -31.48 5.70
C ASP A 355 -18.76 -32.19 7.00
N ASP A 356 -17.57 -32.79 7.06
CA ASP A 356 -17.03 -33.46 8.24
C ASP A 356 -16.80 -32.45 9.38
N LEU A 357 -16.30 -31.25 9.08
CA LEU A 357 -16.11 -30.21 10.10
C LEU A 357 -17.44 -29.69 10.65
N ILE A 358 -18.42 -29.44 9.79
CA ILE A 358 -19.77 -29.04 10.21
C ILE A 358 -20.41 -30.13 11.07
N ALA A 359 -20.26 -31.40 10.68
CA ALA A 359 -20.75 -32.55 11.44
C ALA A 359 -20.04 -32.69 12.80
N ALA A 360 -18.73 -32.45 12.86
CA ALA A 360 -17.97 -32.44 14.11
C ALA A 360 -18.46 -31.36 15.07
N VAL A 361 -18.68 -30.14 14.58
CA VAL A 361 -19.27 -29.03 15.38
C VAL A 361 -20.72 -29.33 15.77
N ALA A 362 -21.49 -30.05 14.95
CA ALA A 362 -22.84 -30.50 15.31
C ALA A 362 -22.84 -31.54 16.43
N ALA A 363 -21.83 -32.41 16.47
CA ALA A 363 -21.67 -33.41 17.52
C ALA A 363 -21.17 -32.80 18.84
N ASP A 364 -20.31 -31.78 18.76
CA ASP A 364 -19.79 -31.02 19.89
C ASP A 364 -19.74 -29.53 19.53
N PRO A 365 -20.77 -28.74 19.88
CA PRO A 365 -20.86 -27.33 19.52
C PRO A 365 -20.04 -26.41 20.45
N GLY A 366 -19.40 -26.95 21.48
CA GLY A 366 -18.58 -26.18 22.42
C GLY A 366 -19.33 -24.98 23.02
N PRO A 367 -18.73 -23.76 23.01
CA PRO A 367 -19.35 -22.55 23.57
C PRO A 367 -20.43 -21.97 22.64
N GLY A 368 -21.44 -22.78 22.32
CA GLY A 368 -22.65 -22.34 21.63
C GLY A 368 -22.49 -22.06 20.13
N LEU A 369 -21.54 -22.71 19.45
CA LEU A 369 -21.46 -22.66 17.98
C LEU A 369 -22.76 -23.19 17.37
N GLN A 370 -23.19 -22.57 16.26
CA GLN A 370 -24.47 -22.85 15.61
C GLN A 370 -24.24 -23.50 14.23
N PRO A 371 -23.95 -24.82 14.16
CA PRO A 371 -23.62 -25.50 12.89
C PRO A 371 -24.80 -25.54 11.92
N ALA A 372 -26.03 -25.49 12.40
CA ALA A 372 -27.22 -25.38 11.54
C ALA A 372 -27.32 -24.03 10.81
N ASN A 373 -26.63 -23.00 11.32
CA ASN A 373 -26.62 -21.64 10.79
C ASN A 373 -25.27 -21.27 10.15
N VAL A 374 -24.42 -22.26 9.84
CA VAL A 374 -23.11 -22.01 9.22
C VAL A 374 -23.29 -21.36 7.85
N ALA A 375 -22.62 -20.22 7.65
CA ALA A 375 -22.56 -19.57 6.34
C ALA A 375 -21.34 -20.08 5.56
N ARG A 376 -21.46 -20.13 4.24
CA ARG A 376 -20.42 -20.58 3.32
C ARG A 376 -20.32 -19.66 2.12
N ASP A 377 -19.09 -19.41 1.68
CA ASP A 377 -18.80 -18.73 0.42
C ASP A 377 -17.56 -19.33 -0.22
N GLU A 378 -17.49 -19.26 -1.54
CA GLU A 378 -16.23 -19.43 -2.27
C GLU A 378 -15.44 -18.13 -2.16
N ILE A 379 -14.11 -18.24 -2.04
CA ILE A 379 -13.19 -17.10 -1.93
C ILE A 379 -12.01 -17.30 -2.87
N TRP A 380 -11.46 -16.21 -3.40
CA TRP A 380 -10.27 -16.23 -4.23
C TRP A 380 -9.12 -15.55 -3.51
N THR A 381 -8.30 -16.34 -2.84
CA THR A 381 -7.27 -15.82 -1.93
C THR A 381 -6.19 -15.12 -2.74
N TYR A 382 -6.08 -13.80 -2.58
CA TYR A 382 -5.19 -12.88 -3.32
C TYR A 382 -5.30 -13.02 -4.85
N GLU A 383 -6.53 -13.18 -5.35
CA GLU A 383 -6.87 -13.34 -6.78
C GLU A 383 -6.24 -14.56 -7.47
N ARG A 384 -5.64 -15.48 -6.70
CA ARG A 384 -4.75 -16.51 -7.25
C ARG A 384 -5.26 -17.93 -7.14
N VAL A 385 -5.63 -18.35 -5.93
CA VAL A 385 -5.98 -19.74 -5.62
C VAL A 385 -7.39 -19.83 -5.05
N PRO A 386 -8.15 -20.88 -5.43
CA PRO A 386 -9.51 -21.05 -4.96
C PRO A 386 -9.52 -21.46 -3.49
N GLY A 387 -10.50 -20.97 -2.76
CA GLY A 387 -10.71 -21.29 -1.36
C GLY A 387 -12.17 -21.32 -0.97
N ARG A 388 -12.46 -21.90 0.19
CA ARG A 388 -13.80 -21.88 0.79
C ARG A 388 -13.74 -21.27 2.17
N ARG A 389 -14.70 -20.39 2.44
CA ARG A 389 -14.92 -19.77 3.73
C ARG A 389 -16.09 -20.44 4.43
N LEU A 390 -15.90 -20.81 5.69
CA LEU A 390 -16.97 -21.14 6.63
C LEU A 390 -17.02 -20.08 7.72
N VAL A 391 -18.23 -19.64 8.07
CA VAL A 391 -18.43 -18.77 9.23
C VAL A 391 -19.43 -19.44 10.16
N PHE A 392 -18.99 -19.82 11.35
CA PHE A 392 -19.84 -20.36 12.41
C PHE A 392 -20.30 -19.23 13.32
N PRO A 393 -21.59 -18.89 13.34
CA PRO A 393 -22.16 -18.07 14.40
C PRO A 393 -22.05 -18.80 15.75
N TYR A 394 -21.97 -18.05 16.83
CA TYR A 394 -22.13 -18.58 18.18
C TYR A 394 -23.03 -17.70 19.03
N GLU A 395 -23.66 -18.31 20.02
CA GLU A 395 -24.36 -17.62 21.10
C GLU A 395 -24.02 -18.28 22.44
N HIS A 396 -23.44 -17.53 23.37
CA HIS A 396 -23.04 -18.04 24.68
C HIS A 396 -23.21 -16.98 25.75
N GLU A 397 -23.95 -17.30 26.82
CA GLU A 397 -24.24 -16.38 27.93
C GLU A 397 -24.78 -15.01 27.49
N GLY A 398 -25.63 -15.00 26.45
CA GLY A 398 -26.20 -13.77 25.87
C GLY A 398 -25.27 -12.98 24.96
N LEU A 399 -24.03 -13.45 24.73
CA LEU A 399 -23.09 -12.87 23.78
C LEU A 399 -23.21 -13.58 22.44
N THR A 400 -23.29 -12.81 21.36
CA THR A 400 -23.29 -13.34 19.99
C THR A 400 -22.01 -12.96 19.28
N GLY A 401 -21.63 -13.77 18.29
CA GLY A 401 -20.51 -13.48 17.41
C GLY A 401 -20.34 -14.56 16.37
N SER A 402 -19.19 -14.55 15.70
CA SER A 402 -18.86 -15.55 14.70
C SER A 402 -17.36 -15.84 14.67
N VAL A 403 -17.02 -17.04 14.19
CA VAL A 403 -15.65 -17.47 13.89
C VAL A 403 -15.58 -17.86 12.42
N GLN A 404 -14.63 -17.24 11.70
CA GLN A 404 -14.37 -17.48 10.29
C GLN A 404 -13.22 -18.49 10.14
N LEU A 405 -13.38 -19.41 9.20
CA LEU A 405 -12.35 -20.36 8.78
C LEU A 405 -12.23 -20.32 7.26
N ASP A 406 -11.02 -20.14 6.77
CA ASP A 406 -10.70 -20.10 5.35
C ASP A 406 -9.82 -21.29 4.98
N PHE A 407 -10.23 -22.02 3.95
CA PHE A 407 -9.51 -23.19 3.43
C PHE A 407 -9.06 -22.89 2.02
N VAL A 408 -7.75 -22.80 1.81
CA VAL A 408 -7.12 -22.58 0.51
C VAL A 408 -6.70 -23.92 -0.07
N TYR A 409 -7.13 -24.19 -1.31
CA TYR A 409 -6.83 -25.43 -2.02
C TYR A 409 -5.76 -25.17 -3.09
N ASN A 410 -5.09 -26.24 -3.52
CA ASN A 410 -4.11 -26.21 -4.63
C ASN A 410 -2.89 -25.29 -4.42
N GLU A 411 -2.68 -24.79 -3.21
CA GLU A 411 -1.49 -24.04 -2.83
C GLU A 411 -0.31 -25.00 -2.59
N GLU A 412 0.79 -24.83 -3.31
CA GLU A 412 2.03 -25.56 -3.05
C GLU A 412 2.78 -24.97 -1.86
N LEU A 413 3.32 -25.85 -1.00
CA LEU A 413 4.14 -25.45 0.14
C LEU A 413 5.63 -25.62 -0.22
N PRO A 414 6.38 -24.53 -0.47
CA PRO A 414 7.81 -24.63 -0.80
C PRO A 414 8.68 -25.03 0.40
N MET A 415 8.12 -25.03 1.60
CA MET A 415 8.76 -25.48 2.83
C MET A 415 7.85 -26.47 3.56
N GLN A 416 8.45 -27.43 4.27
CA GLN A 416 7.71 -28.39 5.07
C GLN A 416 6.98 -27.68 6.23
N PRO A 417 5.71 -28.02 6.53
CA PRO A 417 5.02 -27.51 7.70
C PRO A 417 5.72 -27.88 9.01
N GLU A 418 5.59 -27.00 9.99
CA GLU A 418 6.11 -27.19 11.35
C GLU A 418 4.99 -27.45 12.33
N ARG A 419 5.25 -28.23 13.39
CA ARG A 419 4.30 -28.41 14.48
C ARG A 419 4.44 -27.28 15.50
N LEU A 420 3.36 -26.53 15.71
CA LEU A 420 3.32 -25.42 16.67
C LEU A 420 2.22 -25.66 17.71
N PRO A 421 2.48 -25.39 19.00
CA PRO A 421 1.43 -25.41 20.01
C PRO A 421 0.56 -24.15 19.85
N ILE A 422 -0.74 -24.35 19.62
CA ILE A 422 -1.74 -23.28 19.57
C ILE A 422 -2.71 -23.53 20.71
N GLY A 423 -2.67 -22.69 21.75
CA GLY A 423 -3.41 -22.95 22.98
C GLY A 423 -2.95 -24.28 23.62
N ASP A 424 -3.88 -25.22 23.78
CA ASP A 424 -3.64 -26.55 24.32
C ASP A 424 -3.48 -27.66 23.26
N THR A 425 -3.50 -27.30 21.97
CA THR A 425 -3.42 -28.26 20.86
C THR A 425 -2.15 -28.08 20.02
N TRP A 426 -1.79 -29.12 19.26
CA TRP A 426 -0.67 -29.10 18.31
C TRP A 426 -1.20 -29.20 16.89
N LEU A 427 -0.86 -28.21 16.06
CA LEU A 427 -1.28 -28.14 14.66
C LEU A 427 -0.06 -28.08 13.74
N LEU A 428 -0.24 -28.54 12.51
CA LEU A 428 0.70 -28.21 11.44
C LEU A 428 0.52 -26.74 11.08
N THR A 429 1.63 -26.04 10.91
CA THR A 429 1.66 -24.60 10.63
C THR A 429 2.69 -24.27 9.56
N ALA A 430 2.46 -23.18 8.81
CA ALA A 430 3.52 -22.57 8.04
C ALA A 430 4.50 -21.87 8.99
N GLY A 431 5.81 -22.10 8.83
CA GLY A 431 6.82 -21.43 9.65
C GLY A 431 6.88 -19.91 9.43
N PRO A 432 7.59 -19.16 10.29
CA PRO A 432 7.72 -17.71 10.17
C PRO A 432 8.31 -17.25 8.84
N GLU A 433 9.30 -17.98 8.30
CA GLU A 433 9.97 -17.62 7.05
C GLU A 433 9.03 -17.70 5.84
N LEU A 434 8.28 -18.80 5.72
CA LEU A 434 7.27 -18.97 4.66
C LEU A 434 6.12 -17.96 4.81
N SER A 435 5.70 -17.72 6.06
CA SER A 435 4.68 -16.70 6.35
C SER A 435 5.11 -15.32 5.87
N LEU A 436 6.39 -14.95 6.07
CA LEU A 436 6.92 -13.68 5.57
C LEU A 436 6.97 -13.65 4.04
N ALA A 437 7.44 -14.73 3.41
CA ALA A 437 7.51 -14.82 1.94
C ALA A 437 6.14 -14.59 1.28
N TRP A 438 5.08 -15.17 1.84
CA TRP A 438 3.72 -14.94 1.37
C TRP A 438 3.22 -13.51 1.61
N LYS A 439 3.52 -12.89 2.76
CA LYS A 439 3.15 -11.50 3.00
C LYS A 439 3.81 -10.56 1.98
N LEU A 440 5.09 -10.79 1.66
CA LEU A 440 5.80 -10.02 0.63
C LEU A 440 5.20 -10.23 -0.77
N LEU A 441 4.82 -11.47 -1.09
CA LEU A 441 4.11 -11.79 -2.32
C LEU A 441 2.81 -10.98 -2.42
N TRP A 442 1.94 -11.06 -1.41
CA TRP A 442 0.63 -10.39 -1.44
C TRP A 442 0.76 -8.87 -1.54
N LEU A 443 1.70 -8.27 -0.80
CA LEU A 443 1.96 -6.84 -0.87
C LEU A 443 2.52 -6.38 -2.22
N GLN A 444 3.18 -7.27 -2.96
CA GLN A 444 3.78 -6.96 -4.25
C GLN A 444 2.82 -7.19 -5.43
N SER A 445 2.03 -8.27 -5.40
CA SER A 445 1.30 -8.74 -6.57
C SER A 445 -0.21 -8.49 -6.51
N ASP A 446 -0.80 -8.31 -5.33
CA ASP A 446 -2.25 -8.11 -5.20
C ASP A 446 -2.64 -6.71 -5.72
N SER A 447 -3.78 -6.64 -6.40
CA SER A 447 -4.44 -5.40 -6.80
C SER A 447 -4.85 -4.53 -5.60
N TYR A 448 -4.96 -5.12 -4.41
CA TYR A 448 -5.41 -4.50 -3.16
C TYR A 448 -4.49 -4.84 -1.96
N PRO A 449 -3.23 -4.39 -1.93
CA PRO A 449 -2.32 -4.65 -0.81
C PRO A 449 -2.88 -4.14 0.52
N GLN A 450 -3.00 -5.01 1.52
CA GLN A 450 -3.66 -4.67 2.79
C GLN A 450 -2.68 -4.22 3.88
N GLY A 451 -3.06 -3.22 4.68
CA GLY A 451 -2.26 -2.74 5.81
C GLY A 451 -1.94 -3.81 6.86
N LYS A 452 -2.86 -4.78 7.07
CA LYS A 452 -2.61 -5.92 7.97
C LYS A 452 -1.43 -6.78 7.51
N ASP A 453 -1.24 -6.93 6.21
CA ASP A 453 -0.17 -7.75 5.65
C ASP A 453 1.19 -7.04 5.79
N LEU A 454 1.22 -5.70 5.65
CA LEU A 454 2.40 -4.89 5.93
C LEU A 454 2.80 -4.97 7.41
N TYR A 455 1.82 -4.85 8.31
CA TYR A 455 2.05 -4.97 9.76
C TYR A 455 2.63 -6.34 10.12
N ASP A 456 1.97 -7.41 9.67
CA ASP A 456 2.40 -8.80 9.92
C ASP A 456 3.81 -9.06 9.33
N ALA A 457 4.08 -8.56 8.12
CA ALA A 457 5.39 -8.70 7.46
C ALA A 457 6.52 -8.01 8.25
N VAL A 458 6.26 -6.85 8.85
CA VAL A 458 7.26 -6.13 9.66
C VAL A 458 7.62 -6.93 10.90
N LEU A 459 6.62 -7.44 11.63
CA LEU A 459 6.88 -8.27 12.82
C LEU A 459 7.71 -9.51 12.47
N LEU A 460 7.34 -10.19 11.38
CA LEU A 460 8.05 -11.36 10.90
C LEU A 460 9.49 -11.04 10.47
N ALA A 461 9.70 -9.97 9.70
CA ALA A 461 11.02 -9.61 9.17
C ALA A 461 11.97 -9.10 10.28
N GLU A 462 11.43 -8.51 11.34
CA GLU A 462 12.24 -8.07 12.48
C GLU A 462 12.73 -9.23 13.36
N SER A 463 12.02 -10.37 13.36
CA SER A 463 12.37 -11.55 14.15
C SER A 463 12.98 -12.71 13.36
N THR A 464 12.81 -12.74 12.04
CA THR A 464 13.11 -13.88 11.17
C THR A 464 13.94 -13.43 9.98
N ASN A 465 15.07 -14.10 9.75
CA ASN A 465 15.80 -13.94 8.49
C ASN A 465 15.09 -14.71 7.38
N ILE A 466 14.91 -14.06 6.23
CA ILE A 466 14.31 -14.68 5.06
C ILE A 466 15.33 -14.89 3.95
N SER A 467 15.34 -16.08 3.37
CA SER A 467 16.19 -16.42 2.24
C SER A 467 15.77 -15.67 0.98
N PRO A 468 16.70 -14.93 0.31
CA PRO A 468 16.42 -14.34 -1.00
C PRO A 468 16.02 -15.38 -2.06
N THR A 469 16.45 -16.63 -1.90
CA THR A 469 16.04 -17.74 -2.77
C THR A 469 14.57 -18.08 -2.55
N LEU A 470 14.10 -18.16 -1.29
CA LEU A 470 12.69 -18.43 -1.01
C LEU A 470 11.79 -17.32 -1.55
N ILE A 471 12.17 -16.05 -1.35
CA ILE A 471 11.45 -14.90 -1.91
C ILE A 471 11.33 -15.03 -3.43
N ARG A 472 12.44 -15.34 -4.12
CA ARG A 472 12.43 -15.56 -5.57
C ARG A 472 11.54 -16.72 -5.95
N THR A 473 11.61 -17.86 -5.26
CA THR A 473 10.77 -19.02 -5.52
C THR A 473 9.29 -18.67 -5.42
N VAL A 474 8.87 -18.02 -4.33
CA VAL A 474 7.47 -17.65 -4.09
C VAL A 474 7.00 -16.57 -5.09
N LEU A 475 7.82 -15.55 -5.38
CA LEU A 475 7.45 -14.48 -6.30
C LEU A 475 7.44 -14.90 -7.77
N THR A 476 8.37 -15.77 -8.20
CA THR A 476 8.43 -16.24 -9.60
C THR A 476 7.32 -17.24 -9.95
N ALA A 477 6.66 -17.82 -8.94
CA ALA A 477 5.43 -18.57 -9.14
C ALA A 477 4.30 -17.68 -9.67
N GLU A 478 4.35 -16.35 -9.45
CA GLU A 478 3.42 -15.41 -10.06
C GLU A 478 3.85 -14.95 -11.45
N PRO A 479 3.00 -15.16 -12.47
CA PRO A 479 3.19 -14.53 -13.77
C PRO A 479 3.23 -13.00 -13.65
N GLY A 480 4.27 -12.38 -14.21
CA GLY A 480 4.40 -10.92 -14.25
C GLY A 480 5.04 -10.28 -13.02
N SER A 481 5.53 -11.08 -12.07
CA SER A 481 6.23 -10.55 -10.89
C SER A 481 7.49 -9.77 -11.26
N GLN A 482 7.60 -8.56 -10.71
CA GLN A 482 8.75 -7.67 -10.92
C GLN A 482 9.95 -8.08 -10.05
N ALA A 483 11.15 -7.60 -10.43
CA ALA A 483 12.34 -7.77 -9.61
C ALA A 483 12.12 -7.19 -8.20
N PHE A 484 12.35 -8.01 -7.18
CA PHE A 484 12.15 -7.64 -5.79
C PHE A 484 13.48 -7.43 -5.06
N GLY A 485 13.54 -6.35 -4.29
CA GLY A 485 14.59 -6.10 -3.32
C GLY A 485 14.05 -5.32 -2.12
N PRO A 486 14.85 -5.17 -1.04
CA PRO A 486 14.41 -4.51 0.19
C PRO A 486 13.80 -3.11 -0.03
N THR A 487 14.35 -2.34 -0.98
CA THR A 487 13.88 -0.97 -1.27
C THR A 487 12.63 -0.91 -2.14
N THR A 488 12.23 -2.01 -2.78
CA THR A 488 10.96 -2.10 -3.53
C THR A 488 9.78 -1.79 -2.61
N VAL A 489 9.87 -2.25 -1.35
CA VAL A 489 8.86 -2.05 -0.30
C VAL A 489 8.50 -0.59 -0.08
N LEU A 490 9.47 0.33 -0.17
CA LEU A 490 9.25 1.75 0.06
C LEU A 490 8.24 2.35 -0.94
N GLY A 491 8.14 1.75 -2.13
CA GLY A 491 7.29 2.23 -3.21
C GLY A 491 5.85 1.71 -3.20
N TRP A 492 5.51 0.77 -2.30
CA TRP A 492 4.17 0.19 -2.24
C TRP A 492 3.11 1.19 -1.80
N ASP A 493 1.95 1.10 -2.44
CA ASP A 493 0.71 1.74 -2.01
C ASP A 493 -0.11 0.68 -1.26
N VAL A 494 -0.34 0.92 0.03
CA VAL A 494 -0.93 -0.06 0.94
C VAL A 494 -2.14 0.58 1.59
N ASP A 495 -3.26 -0.13 1.60
CA ASP A 495 -4.49 0.33 2.25
C ASP A 495 -4.35 0.24 3.78
N TRP A 496 -3.70 1.28 4.33
CA TRP A 496 -3.45 1.41 5.75
C TRP A 496 -4.68 1.88 6.52
N GLN A 497 -5.55 2.68 5.90
CA GLN A 497 -6.74 3.21 6.57
C GLN A 497 -7.75 2.10 6.86
N ASN A 498 -7.98 1.16 5.92
CA ASN A 498 -8.84 0.00 6.19
C ASN A 498 -8.30 -0.86 7.35
N PHE A 499 -6.97 -0.96 7.48
CA PHE A 499 -6.35 -1.66 8.61
C PHE A 499 -6.55 -0.93 9.94
N LEU A 500 -6.34 0.40 9.99
CA LEU A 500 -6.56 1.19 11.21
C LEU A 500 -8.04 1.26 11.62
N ASP A 501 -8.96 1.24 10.66
CA ASP A 501 -10.40 1.16 10.94
C ASP A 501 -10.77 -0.09 11.74
N GLU A 502 -10.01 -1.19 11.55
CA GLU A 502 -10.20 -2.45 12.26
C GLU A 502 -9.33 -2.53 13.54
N TYR A 503 -8.13 -1.96 13.53
CA TYR A 503 -7.17 -1.98 14.64
C TYR A 503 -6.69 -0.57 15.00
N PRO A 504 -7.53 0.28 15.60
CA PRO A 504 -7.24 1.71 15.81
C PRO A 504 -6.15 1.99 16.84
N THR A 505 -5.72 0.97 17.59
CA THR A 505 -4.64 1.08 18.59
C THR A 505 -3.25 0.95 17.99
N ILE A 506 -3.13 0.56 16.71
CA ILE A 506 -1.83 0.47 16.04
C ILE A 506 -1.28 1.87 15.77
N GLU A 507 -0.08 2.12 16.27
CA GLU A 507 0.59 3.41 16.10
C GLU A 507 1.37 3.51 14.78
N GLY A 508 1.63 4.75 14.36
CA GLY A 508 2.39 5.06 13.15
C GLY A 508 1.54 5.10 11.88
N ASN A 509 2.23 5.14 10.74
CA ASN A 509 1.61 5.21 9.41
C ASN A 509 2.29 4.24 8.43
N ALA A 510 1.64 4.00 7.29
CA ALA A 510 2.14 3.10 6.24
C ALA A 510 3.63 3.34 5.90
N GLU A 511 4.06 4.61 5.78
CA GLU A 511 5.45 4.95 5.46
C GLU A 511 6.42 4.48 6.54
N SER A 512 6.12 4.74 7.81
CA SER A 512 6.96 4.28 8.93
C SER A 512 7.09 2.76 8.98
N TRP A 513 6.02 2.02 8.64
CA TRP A 513 6.02 0.55 8.61
C TRP A 513 6.75 0.01 7.38
N LYS A 514 6.58 0.62 6.19
CA LYS A 514 7.38 0.29 4.98
C LYS A 514 8.88 0.50 5.21
N GLN A 515 9.26 1.58 5.88
CA GLN A 515 10.66 1.87 6.23
C GLN A 515 11.25 0.79 7.16
N ARG A 516 10.49 0.35 8.18
CA ARG A 516 10.90 -0.74 9.08
C ARG A 516 11.09 -2.05 8.32
N LEU A 517 10.14 -2.41 7.45
CA LEU A 517 10.22 -3.62 6.64
C LEU A 517 11.45 -3.58 5.71
N ALA A 518 11.68 -2.48 5.01
CA ALA A 518 12.83 -2.33 4.11
C ALA A 518 14.16 -2.53 4.85
N LEU A 519 14.32 -1.93 6.03
CA LEU A 519 15.51 -2.10 6.87
C LEU A 519 15.66 -3.53 7.40
N ALA A 520 14.55 -4.21 7.71
CA ALA A 520 14.58 -5.58 8.19
C ALA A 520 14.96 -6.58 7.09
N LEU A 521 14.40 -6.42 5.89
CA LEU A 521 14.74 -7.24 4.74
C LEU A 521 16.18 -7.04 4.28
N GLU A 522 16.71 -5.82 4.34
CA GLU A 522 18.11 -5.56 4.01
C GLU A 522 19.07 -6.38 4.88
N ARG A 523 18.78 -6.51 6.19
CA ARG A 523 19.58 -7.38 7.07
C ARG A 523 19.55 -8.83 6.62
N SER A 524 18.38 -9.32 6.19
CA SER A 524 18.27 -10.69 5.65
C SER A 524 19.08 -10.88 4.37
N TYR A 525 19.04 -9.90 3.46
CA TYR A 525 19.81 -9.91 2.21
C TYR A 525 21.31 -9.77 2.40
N ALA A 526 21.76 -9.15 3.49
CA ALA A 526 23.18 -9.07 3.84
C ALA A 526 23.71 -10.35 4.52
N ALA A 527 22.83 -11.17 5.10
CA ALA A 527 23.18 -12.37 5.84
C ALA A 527 23.19 -13.66 5.00
N GLY A 528 22.43 -13.69 3.90
CA GLY A 528 22.37 -14.79 2.93
C GLY A 528 23.17 -14.50 1.66
#